data_AF-A0A969IDW8-F1
#
_entry.id   AF-A0A969IDW8-F1
#
_cell.length_a   1.000
_cell.length_b   1.000
_cell.length_c   1.000
_cell.angle_alpha   90.00
_cell.angle_beta   90.00
_cell.angle_gamma   90.00
#
_symmetry.space_group_name_H-M   'P 1'
#
loop_
_entity.id
_entity.type
_entity.pdbx_description
1 polymer ?
#
loop_
_entity_poly.entity_id
_entity_poly.type
_entity_poly.pdbx_seq_one_letter_code
_entity_poly.pdbx_strand_id
1 'polypeptide(L)'
;MTKNVGQKYFEETTTISTGITVGLKQIMEADTLLMIANGRKKAPVIKRTIEDEISTDFPATLIRQHRNGILMTDSEAACELETEM
;
A
#
# COMPACT_ATOMS: atom_id res chain seq x y z
N MET A 1 -9.45 6.48 9.78
CA MET A 1 -8.17 6.14 10.45
C MET A 1 -7.21 7.32 10.54
N THR A 2 -6.79 7.95 9.43
CA THR A 2 -5.74 8.99 9.44
C THR A 2 -6.03 10.18 10.36
N LYS A 3 -7.28 10.67 10.39
CA LYS A 3 -7.70 11.76 11.30
C LYS A 3 -7.53 11.39 12.78
N ASN A 4 -7.76 10.13 13.15
CA ASN A 4 -7.69 9.67 14.55
C ASN A 4 -6.25 9.37 14.96
N VAL A 5 -5.47 8.69 14.10
CA VAL A 5 -4.06 8.39 14.36
C VAL A 5 -3.21 9.66 14.35
N GLY A 6 -3.55 10.63 13.51
CA GLY A 6 -2.84 11.90 13.38
C GLY A 6 -2.90 12.78 14.63
N GLN A 7 -3.95 12.67 15.45
CA GLN A 7 -4.12 13.49 16.67
C GLN A 7 -2.93 13.37 17.63
N LYS A 8 -2.28 12.19 17.69
CA LYS A 8 -1.14 11.95 18.59
C LYS A 8 0.09 12.83 18.31
N TYR A 9 0.11 13.53 17.16
CA TYR A 9 1.20 14.42 16.75
C TYR A 9 0.89 15.91 17.01
N PHE A 10 -0.27 16.24 17.57
CA PHE A 10 -0.63 17.61 17.97
C PHE A 10 -0.66 17.70 19.50
N GLU A 11 -0.17 18.81 20.04
CA GLU A 11 -0.17 19.07 21.49
C GLU A 11 -1.59 19.30 22.03
N GLU A 12 -2.48 19.79 21.16
CA GLU A 12 -3.88 20.06 21.44
C GLU A 12 -4.80 19.45 20.37
N THR A 13 -6.08 19.28 20.72
CA THR A 13 -7.08 18.70 19.81
C THR A 13 -7.21 19.55 18.56
N THR A 14 -6.82 19.00 17.42
CA THR A 14 -6.75 19.74 16.15
C THR A 14 -7.72 19.15 15.12
N THR A 15 -8.49 20.00 14.46
CA THR A 15 -9.42 19.55 13.41
C THR A 15 -8.67 19.21 12.13
N ILE A 16 -8.54 17.92 11.81
CA ILE A 16 -7.90 17.45 10.58
C ILE A 16 -8.99 17.21 9.52
N SER A 17 -9.06 18.09 8.51
CA SER A 17 -10.09 18.02 7.45
C SER A 17 -9.56 17.49 6.12
N THR A 18 -8.36 17.89 5.71
CA THR A 18 -7.76 17.64 4.40
C THR A 18 -6.31 17.19 4.52
N GLY A 19 -5.73 16.71 3.41
CA GLY A 19 -4.33 16.31 3.33
C GLY A 19 -3.81 16.44 1.90
N ILE A 20 -2.50 16.59 1.76
CA ILE A 20 -1.80 16.64 0.47
C ILE A 20 -1.13 15.28 0.26
N THR A 21 -1.27 14.71 -0.94
CA THR A 21 -0.66 13.42 -1.31
C THR A 21 -0.11 13.49 -2.72
N VAL A 22 0.89 12.66 -3.01
CA VAL A 22 1.32 12.37 -4.38
C VAL A 22 0.20 11.59 -5.09
N GLY A 23 -0.08 11.94 -6.33
CA GLY A 23 -1.10 11.26 -7.14
C GLY A 23 -0.62 9.92 -7.68
N LEU A 24 -1.55 9.00 -7.94
CA LEU A 24 -1.22 7.66 -8.47
C LEU A 24 -0.46 7.73 -9.79
N LYS A 25 -0.83 8.65 -10.69
CA LYS A 25 -0.11 8.86 -11.96
C LYS A 25 1.38 9.15 -11.73
N GLN A 26 1.70 10.03 -10.78
CA GLN A 26 3.08 10.41 -10.48
C GLN A 26 3.87 9.24 -9.86
N ILE A 27 3.22 8.42 -9.02
CA ILE A 27 3.83 7.19 -8.47
C ILE A 27 4.16 6.22 -9.61
N MET A 28 3.27 6.07 -10.59
CA MET A 28 3.44 5.15 -11.72
C MET A 28 4.42 5.65 -12.79
N GLU A 29 4.79 6.93 -12.77
CA GLU A 29 5.80 7.53 -13.64
C GLU A 29 7.23 7.44 -13.06
N ALA A 30 7.39 6.93 -11.84
CA ALA A 30 8.70 6.77 -11.23
C ALA A 30 9.57 5.74 -11.99
N ASP A 31 10.89 5.96 -12.03
CA ASP A 31 11.79 4.98 -12.68
C ASP A 31 11.82 3.63 -11.94
N THR A 32 11.54 3.64 -10.63
CA THR A 32 11.47 2.44 -9.78
C THR A 32 10.39 2.63 -8.73
N LEU A 33 9.53 1.62 -8.56
CA LEU A 33 8.50 1.60 -7.53
C LEU A 33 8.76 0.47 -6.55
N LEU A 34 9.27 0.80 -5.36
CA LEU A 34 9.50 -0.16 -4.28
C LEU A 34 8.38 -0.06 -3.22
N MET A 35 7.61 -1.12 -3.06
CA MET A 35 6.60 -1.25 -2.02
C MET A 35 7.06 -2.28 -0.99
N ILE A 36 7.01 -1.90 0.29
CA ILE A 36 7.45 -2.75 1.40
C ILE A 36 6.27 -3.00 2.34
N ALA A 37 6.04 -4.25 2.71
CA ALA A 37 5.06 -4.61 3.73
C ALA A 37 5.60 -5.69 4.67
N ASN A 38 5.26 -5.57 5.94
CA ASN A 38 5.77 -6.46 6.98
C ASN A 38 4.69 -6.79 8.00
N GLY A 39 4.72 -8.02 8.52
CA GLY A 39 3.88 -8.50 9.61
C GLY A 39 2.53 -9.03 9.15
N ARG A 40 2.02 -10.03 9.88
CA ARG A 40 0.79 -10.77 9.57
C ARG A 40 -0.44 -9.91 9.30
N LYS A 41 -0.56 -8.73 9.96
CA LYS A 41 -1.69 -7.79 9.75
C LYS A 41 -1.79 -7.29 8.31
N LYS A 42 -0.75 -7.45 7.49
CA LYS A 42 -0.70 -7.05 6.09
C LYS A 42 -1.02 -8.20 5.14
N ALA A 43 -1.08 -9.44 5.60
CA ALA A 43 -1.29 -10.60 4.71
C ALA A 43 -2.55 -10.50 3.83
N PRO A 44 -3.72 -10.08 4.33
CA PRO A 44 -4.91 -9.97 3.49
C PRO A 44 -4.78 -8.90 2.39
N VAL A 45 -4.08 -7.79 2.67
CA VAL A 45 -3.90 -6.74 1.66
C VAL A 45 -2.80 -7.08 0.66
N ILE A 46 -1.80 -7.88 1.05
CA ILE A 46 -0.78 -8.40 0.14
C ILE A 46 -1.38 -9.43 -0.81
N LYS A 47 -2.20 -10.37 -0.31
CA LYS A 47 -2.96 -11.31 -1.13
C LYS A 47 -3.72 -10.57 -2.23
N ARG A 48 -4.57 -9.61 -1.83
CA ARG A 48 -5.34 -8.77 -2.76
C ARG A 48 -4.48 -7.97 -3.73
N THR A 49 -3.32 -7.47 -3.29
CA THR A 49 -2.41 -6.71 -4.16
C THR A 49 -1.89 -7.57 -5.31
N ILE A 50 -1.65 -8.86 -5.05
CA ILE A 50 -1.06 -9.80 -6.01
C ILE A 50 -2.11 -10.55 -6.82
N GLU A 51 -3.28 -10.84 -6.25
CA GLU A 51 -4.26 -11.78 -6.83
C GLU A 51 -5.56 -11.13 -7.32
N ASP A 52 -5.99 -9.99 -6.78
CA ASP A 52 -7.20 -9.31 -7.27
C ASP A 52 -7.00 -8.83 -8.73
N GLU A 53 -8.06 -8.43 -9.43
CA GLU A 53 -7.93 -7.72 -10.70
C GLU A 53 -7.23 -6.35 -10.53
N ILE A 54 -6.51 -5.90 -11.56
CA ILE A 54 -5.85 -4.59 -11.50
C ILE A 54 -6.91 -3.48 -11.60
N SER A 55 -7.00 -2.64 -10.56
CA SER A 55 -8.03 -1.59 -10.48
C SER A 55 -7.58 -0.39 -9.63
N THR A 56 -8.09 0.79 -9.97
CA THR A 56 -7.95 2.01 -9.15
C THR A 56 -8.78 1.97 -7.86
N ASP A 57 -9.74 1.06 -7.74
CA ASP A 57 -10.51 0.86 -6.50
C ASP A 57 -9.65 0.22 -5.40
N PHE A 58 -8.64 -0.57 -5.80
CA PHE A 58 -7.58 -1.06 -4.91
C PHE A 58 -6.20 -0.70 -5.48
N PRO A 59 -5.72 0.54 -5.26
CA PRO A 59 -4.56 1.10 -5.97
C PRO A 59 -3.26 0.31 -5.84
N ALA A 60 -3.10 -0.47 -4.78
CA ALA A 60 -1.91 -1.30 -4.58
C ALA A 60 -1.70 -2.29 -5.73
N THR A 61 -2.78 -2.75 -6.37
CA THR A 61 -2.73 -3.66 -7.53
C THR A 61 -1.98 -3.09 -8.72
N LEU A 62 -1.90 -1.76 -8.85
CA LEU A 62 -1.25 -1.07 -9.97
C LEU A 62 0.26 -1.32 -10.00
N ILE A 63 0.88 -1.71 -8.87
CA ILE A 63 2.32 -2.05 -8.84
C ILE A 63 2.67 -3.13 -9.86
N ARG A 64 1.75 -4.08 -10.12
CA ARG A 64 1.92 -5.16 -11.10
C ARG A 64 2.02 -4.66 -12.55
N GLN A 65 1.58 -3.43 -12.84
CA GLN A 65 1.72 -2.79 -14.15
C GLN A 65 3.01 -1.96 -14.27
N HIS A 66 3.68 -1.69 -13.15
CA HIS A 66 4.87 -0.86 -13.16
C HIS A 66 6.05 -1.64 -13.77
N ARG A 67 6.66 -1.09 -14.83
CA ARG A 67 7.77 -1.75 -15.55
C ARG A 67 8.92 -2.19 -14.63
N ASN A 68 9.17 -1.40 -13.59
CA ASN A 68 10.21 -1.66 -12.58
C ASN A 68 9.59 -1.61 -11.16
N GLY A 69 8.54 -2.39 -10.96
CA GLY A 69 7.84 -2.53 -9.68
C GLY A 69 8.43 -3.66 -8.84
N ILE A 70 8.71 -3.39 -7.57
CA ILE A 70 9.27 -4.34 -6.61
C ILE A 70 8.36 -4.35 -5.38
N LEU A 71 7.76 -5.51 -5.08
CA LEU A 71 7.07 -5.75 -3.82
C LEU A 71 7.98 -6.59 -2.91
N MET A 72 8.34 -6.04 -1.75
CA MET A 72 9.15 -6.70 -0.74
C MET A 72 8.30 -6.99 0.50
N THR A 73 8.25 -8.26 0.89
CA THR A 73 7.48 -8.71 2.06
C THR A 73 8.31 -9.61 2.96
N ASP A 74 7.97 -9.63 4.25
CA ASP A 74 8.39 -10.75 5.11
C ASP A 74 7.49 -11.97 4.93
N SER A 75 7.86 -13.08 5.55
CA SER A 75 7.08 -14.32 5.49
C SER A 75 5.69 -14.17 6.12
N GLU A 76 5.55 -13.34 7.15
CA GLU A 76 4.25 -13.12 7.78
C GLU A 76 3.28 -12.32 6.91
N ALA A 77 3.74 -11.29 6.20
CA ALA A 77 2.91 -10.53 5.27
C ALA A 77 2.61 -11.31 3.97
N ALA A 78 3.40 -12.33 3.65
CA ALA A 78 3.17 -13.20 2.50
C ALA A 78 2.33 -14.45 2.82
N CYS A 79 1.94 -14.68 4.08
CA CYS A 79 1.45 -15.99 4.52
C CYS A 79 0.09 -16.43 3.94
N GLU A 80 -0.63 -15.53 3.26
CA GLU A 80 -1.93 -15.81 2.63
C GLU A 80 -1.85 -15.95 1.10
N LEU A 81 -0.67 -15.75 0.51
CA LEU A 81 -0.48 -15.88 -0.94
C LEU A 81 -0.61 -17.34 -1.38
N GLU A 82 -1.30 -17.56 -2.49
CA GLU A 82 -1.36 -18.85 -3.13
C GLU A 82 -0.05 -19.10 -3.90
N THR A 83 0.79 -19.99 -3.39
CA THR A 83 1.94 -20.49 -4.15
C THR A 83 1.44 -21.46 -5.22
N GLU A 84 1.32 -21.00 -6.46
CA GLU A 84 1.46 -21.92 -7.59
C GLU A 84 2.94 -22.30 -7.71
N MET A 85 3.22 -23.60 -7.59
CA MET A 85 4.49 -24.24 -7.93
C MET A 85 4.47 -24.69 -9.38
#